data_AF-A0A537Q556-F1
#
_entry.id   AF-A0A537Q556-F1
#
_cell.length_a   1.000
_cell.length_b   1.000
_cell.length_c   1.000
_cell.angle_alpha   90.00
_cell.angle_beta   90.00
_cell.angle_gamma   90.00
#
_symmetry.space_group_name_H-M   'P 1'
#
loop_
_entity.id
_entity.type
_entity.pdbx_description
1 polymer ?
#
loop_
_entity_poly.entity_id
_entity_poly.type
_entity_poly.pdbx_seq_one_letter_code
_entity_poly.pdbx_strand_id
1 'polypeptide(L)'
;MGDSAVGTLTRAVAVLMVFGLAGCSAPGARYSAGYAHPHRSHETAGSTTSAREQVADLGGGSRGVASFYSGRAATGERVGSNVLTAAHRTLPFGTKVRVTNLKNGQSVTVRINDRGPFVHNRSIDLSDGAAGVIGMKGAGVAPVRMEVIR
;
A
#
# COMPACT_ATOMS: atom_id res chain seq x y z
N MET A 1 -52.62 -9.77 -28.36
CA MET A 1 -53.17 -11.11 -28.67
C MET A 1 -52.03 -12.06 -28.94
N GLY A 2 -51.94 -13.17 -28.19
CA GLY A 2 -51.14 -14.34 -28.59
C GLY A 2 -50.07 -14.75 -27.58
N ASP A 3 -50.51 -15.45 -26.53
CA ASP A 3 -49.71 -16.04 -25.47
C ASP A 3 -49.06 -17.39 -25.85
N SER A 4 -48.05 -17.77 -25.05
CA SER A 4 -47.76 -19.12 -24.51
C SER A 4 -47.03 -20.21 -25.32
N ALA A 5 -45.97 -20.75 -24.68
CA ALA A 5 -45.63 -22.17 -24.43
C ALA A 5 -44.09 -22.28 -24.27
N VAL A 6 -43.45 -22.29 -23.09
CA VAL A 6 -43.44 -23.23 -21.96
C VAL A 6 -43.13 -24.70 -22.33
N GLY A 7 -41.92 -25.15 -21.96
CA GLY A 7 -41.41 -26.54 -21.98
C GLY A 7 -39.87 -26.50 -22.00
N THR A 8 -39.06 -27.20 -21.19
CA THR A 8 -39.31 -28.39 -20.38
C THR A 8 -38.21 -28.48 -19.31
N LEU A 9 -38.65 -28.67 -18.06
CA LEU A 9 -38.05 -29.40 -16.94
C LEU A 9 -36.83 -30.27 -17.29
N THR A 10 -35.71 -30.19 -16.55
CA THR A 10 -34.99 -31.37 -16.00
C THR A 10 -34.02 -30.96 -14.88
N ARG A 11 -34.49 -31.15 -13.66
CA ARG A 11 -33.86 -31.81 -12.49
C ARG A 11 -32.40 -31.47 -12.11
N ALA A 12 -32.30 -31.01 -10.87
CA ALA A 12 -31.12 -30.95 -10.03
C ALA A 12 -30.30 -32.26 -10.00
N VAL A 13 -28.98 -32.10 -9.90
CA VAL A 13 -28.11 -33.06 -9.20
C VAL A 13 -27.24 -32.25 -8.24
N ALA A 14 -27.57 -32.37 -6.96
CA ALA A 14 -26.69 -32.01 -5.87
C ALA A 14 -25.57 -33.07 -5.79
N VAL A 15 -24.32 -32.64 -5.75
CA VAL A 15 -23.21 -33.49 -5.28
C VAL A 15 -22.65 -32.83 -4.03
N LEU A 16 -23.15 -33.32 -2.90
CA LEU A 16 -22.60 -33.09 -1.57
C LEU A 16 -21.34 -33.96 -1.44
N MET A 17 -20.16 -33.35 -1.46
CA MET A 17 -18.90 -34.00 -1.06
C MET A 17 -18.61 -33.59 0.39
N VAL A 18 -19.14 -34.37 1.33
CA VAL A 18 -18.64 -34.47 2.70
C VAL A 18 -17.70 -35.67 2.75
N PHE A 19 -16.61 -35.56 3.50
CA PHE A 19 -15.85 -36.60 4.23
C PHE A 19 -14.33 -36.45 4.09
N GLY A 20 -13.69 -36.08 5.19
CA GLY A 20 -12.24 -36.05 5.31
C GLY A 20 -11.74 -35.50 6.65
N LEU A 21 -12.32 -35.94 7.77
CA LEU A 21 -11.72 -35.73 9.10
C LEU A 21 -10.56 -36.73 9.26
N ALA A 22 -9.33 -36.25 9.04
CA ALA A 22 -8.13 -36.95 9.48
C ALA A 22 -7.74 -36.40 10.86
N GLY A 23 -8.07 -37.17 11.90
CA GLY A 23 -7.54 -36.98 13.24
C GLY A 23 -6.17 -37.63 13.37
N CYS A 24 -5.22 -36.91 13.95
CA CYS A 24 -4.02 -37.48 14.55
C CYS A 24 -3.86 -36.86 15.94
N SER A 25 -4.19 -37.64 16.98
CA SER A 25 -3.78 -37.38 18.35
C SER A 25 -2.30 -37.72 18.50
N ALA A 26 -1.52 -36.83 19.12
CA ALA A 26 -0.21 -37.18 19.66
C ALA A 26 0.00 -36.50 21.03
N PRO A 27 0.65 -37.20 21.99
CA PRO A 27 0.63 -36.86 23.40
C PRO A 27 1.60 -35.73 23.78
N GLY A 28 1.30 -35.08 24.91
CA GLY A 28 2.09 -33.99 25.47
C GLY A 28 3.54 -34.39 25.78
N ALA A 29 4.47 -33.57 25.31
CA ALA A 29 5.87 -33.60 25.70
C ALA A 29 6.17 -32.34 26.52
N ARG A 30 6.82 -32.60 27.66
CA ARG A 30 7.12 -31.69 28.76
C ARG A 30 8.12 -30.63 28.33
N TYR A 31 7.91 -29.39 28.78
CA TYR A 31 8.89 -28.31 28.69
C TYR A 31 10.11 -28.71 29.53
N SER A 32 11.24 -29.00 28.88
CA SER A 32 12.54 -29.10 29.55
C SER A 32 13.45 -28.04 28.96
N ALA A 33 13.98 -27.24 29.87
CA ALA A 33 14.92 -26.17 29.64
C ALA A 33 16.21 -26.64 28.93
N GLY A 34 16.81 -25.67 28.22
CA GLY A 34 18.24 -25.63 27.95
C GLY A 34 18.64 -26.05 26.55
N TYR A 35 19.04 -25.09 25.72
CA TYR A 35 20.12 -25.28 24.75
C TYR A 35 20.84 -23.94 24.49
N ALA A 36 22.07 -23.87 24.95
CA ALA A 36 23.12 -23.05 24.36
C ALA A 36 23.71 -23.78 23.12
N HIS A 37 24.44 -23.02 22.30
CA HIS A 37 25.33 -23.37 21.17
C HIS A 37 24.77 -23.00 19.76
N PRO A 38 25.64 -22.82 18.75
CA PRO A 38 26.78 -21.90 18.67
C PRO A 38 26.76 -21.11 17.34
N HIS A 39 27.72 -20.22 17.15
CA HIS A 39 27.97 -19.53 15.89
C HIS A 39 28.09 -20.51 14.72
N ARG A 40 27.27 -20.31 13.67
CA ARG A 40 27.42 -20.95 12.37
C ARG A 40 27.59 -19.89 11.31
N SER A 41 28.84 -19.70 10.90
CA SER A 41 29.19 -19.07 9.63
C SER A 41 28.64 -19.93 8.49
N HIS A 42 27.81 -19.35 7.65
CA HIS A 42 27.62 -19.82 6.28
C HIS A 42 27.89 -18.69 5.31
N GLU A 43 28.82 -19.01 4.43
CA GLU A 43 29.39 -18.24 3.35
C GLU A 43 28.34 -17.87 2.29
N THR A 44 28.42 -16.61 1.87
CA THR A 44 28.39 -16.13 0.49
C THR A 44 27.49 -16.86 -0.52
N ALA A 45 26.35 -16.24 -0.84
CA ALA A 45 25.74 -16.29 -2.17
C ALA A 45 25.21 -14.89 -2.51
N GLY A 46 25.79 -14.29 -3.55
CA GLY A 46 25.58 -12.91 -3.92
C GLY A 46 24.12 -12.55 -4.20
N SER A 47 23.67 -11.45 -3.59
CA SER A 47 22.58 -10.64 -4.14
C SER A 47 23.22 -9.43 -4.82
N THR A 48 23.61 -9.62 -6.07
CA THR A 48 23.87 -8.56 -7.05
C THR A 48 22.55 -7.85 -7.39
N THR A 49 21.97 -7.16 -6.41
CA THR A 49 20.86 -6.19 -6.60
C THR A 49 21.22 -4.86 -5.96
N SER A 50 22.51 -4.57 -5.81
CA SER A 50 22.95 -3.38 -5.04
C SER A 50 23.44 -2.24 -5.94
N ALA A 51 24.05 -2.52 -7.11
CA ALA A 51 24.60 -1.44 -7.93
C ALA A 51 23.55 -0.68 -8.77
N ARG A 52 22.45 -1.34 -9.19
CA ARG A 52 21.42 -0.70 -10.03
C ARG A 52 20.32 -0.02 -9.20
N GLU A 53 20.13 -0.45 -7.96
CA GLU A 53 19.18 0.18 -7.03
C GLU A 53 19.80 1.39 -6.32
N GLN A 54 21.13 1.39 -6.12
CA GLN A 54 21.86 2.52 -5.54
C GLN A 54 22.11 3.70 -6.50
N VAL A 55 22.00 3.52 -7.82
CA VAL A 55 22.21 4.62 -8.79
C VAL A 55 20.98 5.54 -8.99
N ALA A 56 19.84 5.24 -8.36
CA ALA A 56 18.65 6.10 -8.41
C ALA A 56 18.61 7.16 -7.29
N ASP A 57 19.56 7.14 -6.35
CA ASP A 57 19.60 8.02 -5.18
C ASP A 57 20.32 9.36 -5.40
N LEU A 58 20.95 9.54 -6.58
CA LEU A 58 21.61 10.80 -6.94
C LEU A 58 20.61 11.94 -7.25
N GLY A 59 19.32 11.64 -7.19
CA GLY A 59 18.19 12.56 -7.37
C GLY A 59 17.41 12.87 -6.09
N GLY A 60 18.04 12.85 -4.91
CA GLY A 60 17.58 13.57 -3.70
C GLY A 60 16.12 13.39 -3.25
N GLY A 61 15.51 12.24 -3.52
CA GLY A 61 14.09 11.97 -3.23
C GLY A 61 13.90 10.82 -2.23
N SER A 62 13.01 10.99 -1.26
CA SER A 62 12.68 9.95 -0.29
C SER A 62 11.58 9.02 -0.79
N ARG A 63 11.65 7.73 -0.44
CA ARG A 63 10.59 6.74 -0.74
C ARG A 63 9.66 6.57 0.45
N GLY A 64 8.41 6.21 0.18
CA GLY A 64 7.43 5.88 1.21
C GLY A 64 6.12 5.39 0.66
N VAL A 65 5.08 5.42 1.50
CA VAL A 65 3.72 5.04 1.12
C VAL A 65 2.81 6.26 1.25
N ALA A 66 2.10 6.57 0.17
CA ALA A 66 1.07 7.58 0.16
C ALA A 66 -0.29 6.99 0.54
N SER A 67 -1.14 7.80 1.18
CA SER A 67 -2.60 7.62 1.16
C SER A 67 -3.28 8.93 0.75
N PHE A 68 -4.60 9.06 0.90
CA PHE A 68 -5.30 10.29 0.56
C PHE A 68 -6.47 10.61 1.48
N TYR A 69 -6.88 11.88 1.48
CA TYR A 69 -7.95 12.41 2.31
C TYR A 69 -8.70 13.57 1.64
N SER A 70 -9.82 13.94 2.26
CA SER A 70 -10.58 15.15 2.00
C SER A 70 -10.97 15.79 3.33
N GLY A 71 -11.36 17.07 3.32
CA GLY A 71 -11.78 17.77 4.53
C GLY A 71 -11.19 19.17 4.63
N ARG A 72 -10.67 19.52 5.80
CA ARG A 72 -10.07 20.82 6.09
C ARG A 72 -8.66 20.62 6.64
N ALA A 73 -7.68 21.27 6.02
CA ALA A 73 -6.28 21.16 6.40
C ALA A 73 -5.95 21.96 7.67
N ALA A 74 -4.79 21.70 8.29
CA ALA A 74 -4.26 22.50 9.41
C ALA A 74 -4.07 23.99 9.06
N THR A 75 -3.81 24.34 7.80
CA THR A 75 -3.80 25.76 7.37
C THR A 75 -5.20 26.39 7.27
N GLY A 76 -6.27 25.61 7.46
CA GLY A 76 -7.66 26.03 7.32
C GLY A 76 -8.23 25.93 5.90
N GLU A 77 -7.42 25.55 4.92
CA GLU A 77 -7.84 25.36 3.52
C GLU A 77 -8.76 24.14 3.36
N ARG A 78 -9.72 24.22 2.42
CA ARG A 78 -10.54 23.05 2.04
C ARG A 78 -9.72 22.11 1.16
N VAL A 79 -9.74 20.82 1.49
CA VAL A 79 -9.07 19.73 0.76
C VAL A 79 -10.11 18.86 0.07
N GLY A 80 -9.93 18.64 -1.23
CA GLY A 80 -10.84 17.85 -2.06
C GLY A 80 -10.31 17.63 -3.47
N SER A 81 -11.20 17.28 -4.39
CA SER A 81 -10.83 16.82 -5.74
C SER A 81 -10.20 17.88 -6.65
N ASN A 82 -10.39 19.17 -6.35
CA ASN A 82 -9.93 20.30 -7.18
C ASN A 82 -8.62 20.95 -6.69
N VAL A 83 -8.00 20.43 -5.63
CA VAL A 83 -6.79 21.01 -5.04
C VAL A 83 -5.66 20.00 -5.02
N LEU A 84 -4.43 20.45 -5.27
CA LEU A 84 -3.22 19.63 -5.31
C LEU A 84 -2.35 19.94 -4.09
N THR A 85 -2.70 19.35 -2.96
CA THR A 85 -2.02 19.57 -1.68
C THR A 85 -1.76 18.24 -0.97
N ALA A 86 -0.98 18.28 0.10
CA ALA A 86 -0.69 17.10 0.91
C ALA A 86 -0.40 17.43 2.38
N ALA A 87 -0.58 16.43 3.23
CA ALA A 87 -0.12 16.42 4.60
C ALA A 87 1.27 15.76 4.71
N HIS A 88 2.17 16.39 5.46
CA HIS A 88 3.47 15.80 5.82
C HIS A 88 3.84 16.11 7.26
N ARG A 89 4.55 15.18 7.92
CA ARG A 89 4.85 15.27 9.36
C ARG A 89 5.69 16.47 9.72
N THR A 90 6.74 16.72 8.94
CA THR A 90 7.81 17.66 9.30
C THR A 90 8.12 18.71 8.23
N LEU A 91 7.57 18.58 7.01
CA LEU A 91 7.90 19.56 5.97
C LEU A 91 7.20 20.88 6.29
N PRO A 92 7.88 22.03 6.12
CA PRO A 92 7.24 23.33 6.28
C PRO A 92 6.01 23.46 5.39
N PHE A 93 4.98 24.15 5.88
CA PHE A 93 3.85 24.51 5.02
C PHE A 93 4.34 25.37 3.86
N GLY A 94 3.74 25.19 2.69
CA GLY A 94 4.18 25.85 1.46
C GLY A 94 5.23 25.07 0.67
N THR A 95 5.92 24.09 1.27
CA THR A 95 6.89 23.25 0.56
C THR A 95 6.23 22.57 -0.65
N LYS A 96 6.86 22.67 -1.82
CA LYS A 96 6.43 21.94 -3.02
C LYS A 96 7.14 20.60 -3.09
N VAL A 97 6.37 19.54 -3.31
CA VAL A 97 6.89 18.17 -3.40
C VAL A 97 6.36 17.54 -4.68
N ARG A 98 7.24 17.04 -5.54
CA ARG A 98 6.85 16.13 -6.62
C ARG A 98 6.68 14.74 -6.02
N VAL A 99 5.51 14.16 -6.22
CA VAL A 99 5.16 12.82 -5.74
C VAL A 99 4.95 11.94 -6.95
N THR A 100 5.73 10.87 -7.06
CA THR A 100 5.65 9.89 -8.15
C THR A 100 5.14 8.57 -7.62
N ASN A 101 4.05 8.06 -8.18
CA ASN A 101 3.57 6.70 -7.90
C ASN A 101 4.49 5.69 -8.58
N LEU A 102 5.13 4.84 -7.79
CA LEU A 102 6.13 3.88 -8.27
C LEU A 102 5.52 2.70 -9.03
N LYS A 103 4.19 2.49 -8.94
CA LYS A 103 3.49 1.41 -9.66
C LYS A 103 3.23 1.75 -11.13
N ASN A 104 2.98 3.02 -11.45
CA ASN A 104 2.57 3.45 -12.79
C ASN A 104 3.41 4.60 -13.37
N GLY A 105 4.36 5.14 -12.62
CA GLY A 105 5.22 6.24 -13.03
C GLY A 105 4.56 7.61 -13.09
N GLN A 106 3.26 7.72 -12.80
CA GLN A 106 2.55 9.00 -12.81
C GLN A 106 3.03 9.88 -11.65
N SER A 107 3.07 11.20 -11.86
CA SER A 107 3.51 12.14 -10.84
C SER A 107 2.68 13.41 -10.79
N VAL A 108 2.70 14.06 -9.62
CA VAL A 108 2.04 15.33 -9.36
C VAL A 108 2.88 16.17 -8.43
N THR A 109 2.92 17.49 -8.64
CA THR A 109 3.52 18.43 -7.68
C THR A 109 2.42 18.93 -6.75
N VAL A 110 2.62 18.74 -5.44
CA VAL A 110 1.71 19.19 -4.38
C VAL A 110 2.36 20.23 -3.49
N ARG A 111 1.54 21.06 -2.85
CA ARG A 111 1.97 21.93 -1.75
C ARG A 111 1.62 21.30 -0.40
N ILE A 112 2.55 21.34 0.55
CA ILE A 112 2.27 20.92 1.92
C ILE A 112 1.39 21.97 2.61
N ASN A 113 0.20 21.58 3.04
CA ASN A 113 -0.74 22.46 3.76
C ASN A 113 -1.32 21.83 5.03
N ASP A 114 -0.93 20.59 5.36
CA ASP A 114 -1.48 19.87 6.51
C ASP A 114 -0.42 19.01 7.24
N ARG A 115 -0.81 18.46 8.39
CA ARG A 115 0.02 17.61 9.26
C ARG A 115 -0.47 16.16 9.29
N GLY A 116 0.47 15.27 9.60
CA GLY A 116 0.30 13.82 9.44
C GLY A 116 1.06 13.32 8.20
N PRO A 117 0.85 12.07 7.76
CA PRO A 117 0.05 11.04 8.40
C PRO A 117 0.58 10.61 9.78
N PHE A 118 -0.31 10.47 10.76
CA PHE A 118 0.05 9.92 12.08
C PHE A 118 -0.08 8.38 12.14
N VAL A 119 -0.63 7.78 11.10
CA VAL A 119 -0.62 6.32 10.93
C VAL A 119 0.79 5.86 10.57
N HIS A 120 1.24 4.78 11.21
CA HIS A 120 2.50 4.14 10.90
C HIS A 120 2.59 3.73 9.42
N ASN A 121 3.80 3.65 8.89
CA ASN A 121 4.09 3.23 7.52
C ASN A 121 3.52 4.11 6.40
N ARG A 122 2.93 5.27 6.69
CA ARG A 122 2.60 6.29 5.68
C ARG A 122 3.55 7.47 5.81
N SER A 123 3.98 8.00 4.66
CA SER A 123 4.91 9.14 4.60
C SER A 123 4.23 10.44 4.19
N ILE A 124 3.16 10.36 3.39
CA ILE A 124 2.45 11.52 2.86
C ILE A 124 0.97 11.17 2.64
N ASP A 125 0.06 12.07 3.00
CA ASP A 125 -1.36 11.93 2.67
C ASP A 125 -1.74 13.01 1.64
N LEU A 126 -2.12 12.57 0.44
CA LEU A 126 -2.47 13.45 -0.68
C LEU A 126 -3.91 13.94 -0.56
N SER A 127 -4.21 15.09 -1.16
CA SER A 127 -5.59 15.44 -1.44
C SER A 127 -6.25 14.42 -2.38
N ASP A 128 -7.57 14.28 -2.30
CA ASP A 128 -8.34 13.45 -3.24
C ASP A 128 -8.03 13.77 -4.72
N GLY A 129 -7.82 15.05 -5.04
CA GLY A 129 -7.44 15.49 -6.38
C GLY A 129 -6.06 14.97 -6.80
N ALA A 130 -5.05 15.14 -5.94
CA ALA A 130 -3.69 14.67 -6.23
C ALA A 130 -3.60 13.14 -6.32
N ALA A 131 -4.37 12.42 -5.49
CA ALA A 131 -4.49 10.96 -5.58
C ALA A 131 -5.12 10.49 -6.90
N GLY A 132 -6.07 11.26 -7.43
CA GLY A 132 -6.64 11.04 -8.76
C GLY A 132 -5.60 11.19 -9.86
N VAL A 133 -4.78 12.25 -9.81
CA VAL A 133 -3.75 12.53 -10.82
C VAL A 133 -2.71 11.41 -10.93
N ILE A 134 -2.26 10.84 -9.80
CA ILE A 134 -1.27 9.75 -9.81
C ILE A 134 -1.91 8.35 -9.88
N GLY A 135 -3.22 8.28 -10.12
CA GLY A 135 -3.92 7.03 -10.39
C GLY A 135 -3.95 6.05 -9.21
N MET A 136 -4.02 6.55 -7.96
CA MET A 136 -3.96 5.68 -6.77
C MET A 136 -5.30 5.50 -6.04
N LYS A 137 -6.35 6.21 -6.45
CA LYS A 137 -7.65 6.20 -5.73
C LYS A 137 -8.22 4.79 -5.55
N GLY A 138 -8.21 3.96 -6.60
CA GLY A 138 -8.74 2.59 -6.53
C GLY A 138 -7.97 1.68 -5.57
N ALA A 139 -6.68 1.94 -5.34
CA ALA A 139 -5.84 1.14 -4.46
C ALA A 139 -5.86 1.62 -2.99
N GLY A 140 -6.37 2.82 -2.70
CA GLY A 140 -6.31 3.44 -1.37
C GLY A 140 -4.93 3.99 -1.01
N VAL A 141 -3.88 3.21 -1.27
CA VAL A 141 -2.48 3.52 -0.97
C VAL A 141 -1.56 3.18 -2.14
N ALA A 142 -0.41 3.86 -2.21
CA ALA A 142 0.59 3.59 -3.24
C ALA A 142 2.01 3.79 -2.71
N PRO A 143 2.98 2.94 -3.12
CA PRO A 143 4.39 3.24 -2.94
C PRO A 143 4.75 4.45 -3.81
N VAL A 144 5.41 5.44 -3.22
CA VAL A 144 5.75 6.71 -3.88
C VAL A 144 7.22 7.07 -3.67
N ARG A 145 7.74 7.86 -4.60
CA ARG A 145 8.94 8.69 -4.41
C ARG A 145 8.51 10.14 -4.26
N MET A 146 9.14 10.86 -3.33
CA MET A 146 8.86 12.26 -3.00
C MET A 146 10.13 13.08 -3.17
N GLU A 147 10.05 14.17 -3.92
CA GLU A 147 11.18 15.03 -4.24
C GLU A 147 10.81 16.47 -3.91
N VAL A 148 11.53 17.11 -2.97
CA VAL A 148 11.31 18.52 -2.63
C VAL A 148 11.80 19.38 -3.78
N ILE A 149 10.91 20.24 -4.30
CA ILE A 149 11.22 21.17 -5.39
C ILE A 149 11.69 22.49 -4.76
N ARG A 150 12.89 22.92 -5.12
CA ARG A 150 13.47 24.22 -4.73
C ARG A 150 13.27 25.24 -5.83
#